data_AF-K0YQS3-F1
#
_entry.id   AF-K0YQS3-F1
#
_cell.length_a   1.000
_cell.length_b   1.000
_cell.length_c   1.000
_cell.angle_alpha   90.00
_cell.angle_beta   90.00
_cell.angle_gamma   90.00
#
_symmetry.space_group_name_H-M   'P 1'
#
loop_
_entity.id
_entity.type
_entity.pdbx_description
1 polymer ?
#
loop_
_entity_poly.entity_id
_entity_poly.type
_entity_poly.pdbx_seq_one_letter_code
_entity_poly.pdbx_strand_id
1 'polypeptide(L)'
;MPLFELDQGRLVPAQFGRPVERGFSADVLESVRAQVLEVISRPLFPVAWDHDEADEVSGPHRLTALDASGQVVAVEVLGRLDAISLIAALSRLGDISSMGWLDLAHMYPGGAERFRSGWTEFRESMPPDAKPGPRMIIVAADIDPSVRPSLDVLFSSGLEVHEIAMRAMANGRRFLDVQPVGPSYWSPNPALMRARHSRRPRLSQYSTDDGRIEGPSAPGSTAPEPQQDESDVPAQPAAPKVEEQQMRSPKQEDRIVGGIHYPQVYAVGDTVVAQGFDKKQEEEPPATTGEHEAVQKEVPAVLGHDAEGLAAIASVLGSDTPIVAVGADSFKEATLLAGGQISYNGGQQTTDADQAIEELLGISADGWVHFRLGHAEGPSLAEAILEINEEIDRESKAR
;
A
#
# COMPACT_ATOMS: atom_id res chain seq x y z
N MET A 1 -10.03 10.99 21.43
CA MET A 1 -9.90 11.06 22.90
C MET A 1 -11.08 10.34 23.53
N PRO A 2 -10.89 9.41 24.49
CA PRO A 2 -12.01 8.74 25.15
C PRO A 2 -12.71 9.68 26.14
N LEU A 3 -14.04 9.74 26.06
CA LEU A 3 -14.87 10.52 26.98
C LEU A 3 -15.61 9.58 27.94
N PHE A 4 -15.69 9.96 29.21
CA PHE A 4 -16.35 9.17 30.25
C PHE A 4 -17.38 10.02 31.00
N GLU A 5 -18.54 9.43 31.30
CA GLU A 5 -19.56 9.95 32.19
C GLU A 5 -19.35 9.35 33.59
N LEU A 6 -19.53 10.16 34.64
CA LEU A 6 -19.45 9.68 36.02
C LEU A 6 -20.85 9.30 36.51
N ASP A 7 -21.22 8.02 36.34
CA ASP A 7 -22.50 7.49 36.79
C ASP A 7 -22.33 6.71 38.11
N GLN A 8 -23.05 7.13 39.15
CA GLN A 8 -23.00 6.53 40.50
C GLN A 8 -21.58 6.32 41.05
N GLY A 9 -20.66 7.25 40.75
CA GLY A 9 -19.27 7.18 41.19
C GLY A 9 -18.38 6.22 40.40
N ARG A 10 -18.86 5.67 39.27
CA ARG A 10 -18.05 4.92 38.31
C ARG A 10 -17.93 5.69 37.00
N LEU A 11 -16.73 5.68 36.43
CA LEU A 11 -16.50 6.18 35.09
C LEU A 11 -17.02 5.15 34.09
N VAL A 12 -18.08 5.50 33.37
CA VAL A 12 -18.61 4.73 32.25
C VAL A 12 -18.28 5.48 30.95
N PRO A 13 -17.97 4.81 29.83
CA PRO A 13 -17.76 5.50 28.56
C PRO A 13 -18.98 6.38 28.24
N ALA A 14 -18.75 7.68 28.01
CA ALA A 14 -19.82 8.62 27.74
C ALA A 14 -20.49 8.24 26.42
N GLN A 15 -21.77 7.90 26.46
CA GLN A 15 -22.55 7.59 25.27
C GLN A 15 -23.36 8.81 24.87
N PHE A 16 -22.96 9.48 23.80
CA PHE A 16 -23.68 10.65 23.30
C PHE A 16 -25.00 10.25 22.62
N GLY A 17 -26.11 10.35 23.32
CA GLY A 17 -27.43 10.09 22.74
C GLY A 17 -27.70 8.60 22.44
N ARG A 18 -28.88 8.31 21.89
CA ARG A 18 -29.34 6.95 21.59
C ARG A 18 -29.02 6.57 20.14
N PRO A 19 -28.58 5.33 19.87
CA PRO A 19 -28.37 4.87 18.50
C PRO A 19 -29.70 4.84 17.74
N VAL A 20 -29.64 5.17 16.45
CA VAL A 20 -30.79 5.12 15.54
C VAL A 20 -30.62 3.95 14.59
N GLU A 21 -31.28 2.81 14.85
CA GLU A 21 -31.11 1.56 14.10
C GLU A 21 -31.49 1.64 12.61
N ARG A 22 -32.30 2.64 12.21
CA ARG A 22 -32.62 2.94 10.80
C ARG A 22 -32.14 4.35 10.43
N GLY A 23 -30.90 4.66 10.81
CA GLY A 23 -30.36 6.02 10.74
C GLY A 23 -30.09 6.52 9.33
N PHE A 24 -29.61 5.65 8.44
CA PHE A 24 -29.11 6.09 7.13
C PHE A 24 -30.18 5.94 6.04
N SER A 25 -31.01 6.98 5.88
CA SER A 25 -31.78 7.16 4.65
C SER A 25 -30.86 7.60 3.50
N ALA A 26 -31.33 7.48 2.26
CA ALA A 26 -30.61 7.98 1.09
C ALA A 26 -30.19 9.45 1.24
N ASP A 27 -31.09 10.29 1.77
CA ASP A 27 -30.80 11.73 2.02
C ASP A 27 -29.63 11.96 2.99
N VAL A 28 -29.47 11.07 3.98
CA VAL A 28 -28.38 11.17 4.95
C VAL A 28 -27.07 10.76 4.30
N LEU A 29 -27.06 9.67 3.53
CA LEU A 29 -25.88 9.26 2.77
C LEU A 29 -25.46 10.35 1.76
N GLU A 30 -26.42 11.00 1.11
CA GLU A 30 -26.15 12.13 0.23
C GLU A 30 -25.53 13.31 0.97
N SER A 31 -26.04 13.60 2.17
CA SER A 31 -25.44 14.63 3.04
C SER A 31 -24.01 14.26 3.46
N VAL A 32 -23.75 12.98 3.74
CA VAL A 32 -22.39 12.48 4.04
C VAL A 32 -21.49 12.61 2.82
N ARG A 33 -21.95 12.27 1.61
CA ARG A 33 -21.19 12.43 0.36
C ARG A 33 -20.80 13.88 0.14
N ALA A 34 -21.75 14.81 0.28
CA ALA A 34 -21.50 16.24 0.11
C ALA A 34 -20.42 16.80 1.06
N GLN A 35 -20.25 16.19 2.24
CA GLN A 35 -19.30 16.62 3.28
C GLN A 35 -18.25 15.55 3.59
N VAL A 36 -17.99 14.61 2.68
CA VAL A 36 -17.20 13.40 3.00
C VAL A 36 -15.78 13.75 3.44
N LEU A 37 -15.18 14.80 2.87
CA LEU A 37 -13.83 15.25 3.22
C LEU A 37 -13.77 15.83 4.65
N GLU A 38 -14.83 16.47 5.11
CA GLU A 38 -14.96 16.95 6.49
C GLU A 38 -15.14 15.76 7.46
N VAL A 39 -15.97 14.79 7.05
CA VAL A 39 -16.25 13.56 7.82
C VAL A 39 -14.99 12.74 8.07
N ILE A 40 -14.16 12.53 7.04
CA ILE A 40 -12.88 11.79 7.18
C ILE A 40 -11.76 12.66 7.77
N SER A 41 -11.94 13.98 7.83
CA SER A 41 -10.95 14.95 8.32
C SER A 41 -9.57 14.82 7.66
N ARG A 42 -9.52 14.47 6.38
CA ARG A 42 -8.28 14.39 5.58
C ARG A 42 -8.22 15.50 4.55
N PRO A 43 -7.07 16.17 4.39
CA PRO A 43 -6.87 17.14 3.32
C PRO A 43 -6.69 16.39 2.00
N LEU A 44 -7.76 16.30 1.22
CA LEU A 44 -7.73 15.75 -0.13
C LEU A 44 -8.24 16.80 -1.12
N PHE A 45 -7.64 16.82 -2.30
CA PHE A 45 -8.10 17.62 -3.43
C PHE A 45 -9.15 16.81 -4.22
N PRO A 46 -10.44 17.17 -4.18
CA PRO A 46 -11.49 16.42 -4.88
C PRO A 46 -11.36 16.61 -6.38
N VAL A 47 -11.39 15.52 -7.15
CA VAL A 47 -11.29 15.56 -8.62
C VAL A 47 -12.67 15.43 -9.26
N ALA A 48 -13.35 14.30 -9.05
CA ALA A 48 -14.65 14.04 -9.66
C ALA A 48 -15.44 13.02 -8.85
N TRP A 49 -16.75 13.23 -8.80
CA TRP A 49 -17.70 12.20 -8.36
C TRP A 49 -18.07 11.32 -9.54
N ASP A 50 -18.08 10.02 -9.29
CA ASP A 50 -18.46 9.02 -10.26
C ASP A 50 -19.57 8.12 -9.71
N HIS A 51 -20.42 7.65 -10.61
CA HIS A 51 -21.51 6.73 -10.34
C HIS A 51 -21.20 5.36 -10.93
N ASP A 52 -21.70 4.31 -10.27
CA ASP A 52 -21.73 3.01 -10.92
C ASP A 52 -22.86 3.04 -11.97
N GLU A 53 -22.53 2.84 -13.25
CA GLU A 53 -23.54 2.76 -14.32
C GLU A 53 -24.54 1.62 -14.07
N ALA A 54 -24.18 0.62 -13.26
CA ALA A 54 -25.05 -0.49 -12.91
C ALA A 54 -26.07 -0.17 -11.79
N ASP A 55 -25.95 0.96 -11.08
CA ASP A 55 -26.80 1.30 -9.93
C ASP A 55 -27.19 2.80 -9.90
N GLU A 56 -27.97 3.22 -10.90
CA GLU A 56 -28.52 4.58 -11.01
C GLU A 56 -29.36 5.00 -9.78
N VAL A 57 -29.89 4.04 -9.01
CA VAL A 57 -30.79 4.30 -7.86
C VAL A 57 -30.01 4.82 -6.65
N SER A 58 -28.73 4.45 -6.51
CA SER A 58 -27.90 4.79 -5.34
C SER A 58 -27.17 6.13 -5.51
N GLY A 59 -27.09 6.68 -6.73
CA GLY A 59 -26.33 7.89 -7.05
C GLY A 59 -24.81 7.71 -6.98
N PRO A 60 -24.03 8.74 -7.33
CA PRO A 60 -22.57 8.68 -7.28
C PRO A 60 -22.11 8.50 -5.83
N HIS A 61 -21.43 7.38 -5.57
CA HIS A 61 -20.94 7.03 -4.23
C HIS A 61 -19.41 6.99 -4.17
N ARG A 62 -18.74 7.31 -5.28
CA ARG A 62 -17.28 7.29 -5.40
C ARG A 62 -16.77 8.68 -5.75
N LEU A 63 -15.84 9.17 -4.94
CA LEU A 63 -15.08 10.38 -5.21
C LEU A 63 -13.63 10.00 -5.52
N THR A 64 -13.16 10.38 -6.70
CA THR A 64 -11.73 10.40 -7.02
C THR A 64 -11.13 11.67 -6.46
N ALA A 65 -10.04 11.54 -5.71
CA ALA A 65 -9.32 12.65 -5.12
C ALA A 65 -7.80 12.48 -5.25
N LEU A 66 -7.05 13.55 -4.98
CA LEU A 66 -5.60 13.53 -4.83
C LEU A 66 -5.22 13.89 -3.40
N ASP A 67 -4.28 13.18 -2.81
CA ASP A 67 -3.63 13.65 -1.59
C ASP A 67 -2.54 14.68 -1.92
N ALA A 68 -1.94 15.29 -0.90
CA ALA A 68 -0.90 16.32 -1.08
C ALA A 68 0.39 15.81 -1.77
N SER A 69 0.64 14.50 -1.73
CA SER A 69 1.76 13.89 -2.47
C SER A 69 1.48 13.78 -3.97
N GLY A 70 0.21 13.85 -4.36
CA GLY A 70 -0.26 13.61 -5.73
C GLY A 70 -0.71 12.17 -5.96
N GLN A 71 -0.82 11.36 -4.90
CA GLN A 71 -1.37 10.02 -5.00
C GLN A 71 -2.87 10.09 -5.22
N VAL A 72 -3.37 9.25 -6.13
CA VAL A 72 -4.79 9.08 -6.37
C VAL A 72 -5.41 8.30 -5.22
N VAL A 73 -6.47 8.88 -4.64
CA VAL A 73 -7.24 8.33 -3.54
C VAL A 73 -8.68 8.12 -4.00
N ALA A 74 -9.18 6.89 -3.89
CA ALA A 74 -10.60 6.59 -4.08
C ALA A 74 -11.33 6.70 -2.73
N VAL A 75 -12.35 7.55 -2.65
CA VAL A 75 -13.21 7.69 -1.47
C VAL A 75 -14.59 7.14 -1.79
N GLU A 76 -15.04 6.10 -1.09
CA GLU A 76 -16.36 5.48 -1.29
C GLU A 76 -17.27 5.66 -0.08
N VAL A 77 -18.54 6.02 -0.30
CA VAL A 77 -19.56 6.17 0.75
C VAL A 77 -20.66 5.12 0.55
N LEU A 78 -20.68 4.11 1.42
CA LEU A 78 -21.53 2.93 1.28
C LEU A 78 -22.57 2.84 2.42
N GLY A 79 -23.79 2.44 2.05
CA GLY A 79 -24.82 2.11 3.04
C GLY A 79 -24.49 0.81 3.80
N ARG A 80 -23.86 -0.15 3.13
CA ARG A 80 -23.40 -1.41 3.70
C ARG A 80 -22.12 -1.86 3.00
N LEU A 81 -21.17 -2.35 3.78
CA LEU A 81 -19.91 -2.94 3.33
C LEU A 81 -19.93 -4.45 3.59
N ASP A 82 -20.00 -5.22 2.53
CA ASP A 82 -19.92 -6.68 2.48
C ASP A 82 -18.85 -7.14 1.49
N ALA A 83 -18.68 -8.45 1.31
CA ALA A 83 -17.60 -8.98 0.47
C ALA A 83 -17.73 -8.56 -1.00
N ILE A 84 -18.96 -8.44 -1.50
CA ILE A 84 -19.24 -8.10 -2.89
C ILE A 84 -18.89 -6.64 -3.14
N SER A 85 -19.41 -5.75 -2.28
CA SER A 85 -19.13 -4.31 -2.35
C SER A 85 -17.66 -3.98 -2.13
N LEU A 86 -16.97 -4.69 -1.22
CA LEU A 86 -15.52 -4.54 -1.03
C LEU A 86 -14.73 -4.93 -2.29
N ILE A 87 -15.05 -6.06 -2.92
CA ILE A 87 -14.38 -6.49 -4.16
C ILE A 87 -14.65 -5.49 -5.28
N ALA A 88 -15.90 -5.04 -5.43
CA ALA A 88 -16.27 -4.04 -6.42
C ALA A 88 -15.49 -2.73 -6.23
N ALA A 89 -15.35 -2.26 -4.98
CA ALA A 89 -14.56 -1.09 -4.63
C ALA A 89 -13.07 -1.26 -5.01
N LEU A 90 -12.49 -2.43 -4.69
CA LEU A 90 -11.09 -2.73 -5.02
C LEU A 90 -10.85 -2.82 -6.54
N SER A 91 -11.77 -3.42 -7.29
CA SER A 91 -11.71 -3.44 -8.76
C SER A 91 -11.70 -2.02 -9.33
N ARG A 92 -12.63 -1.18 -8.85
CA ARG A 92 -12.75 0.23 -9.21
C ARG A 92 -11.50 1.05 -8.87
N LEU A 93 -10.85 0.78 -7.74
CA LEU A 93 -9.57 1.39 -7.38
C LEU A 93 -8.49 1.00 -8.37
N GLY A 94 -8.45 -0.27 -8.78
CA GLY A 94 -7.54 -0.76 -9.82
C GLY A 94 -7.63 0.10 -11.08
N ASP A 95 -8.85 0.33 -11.58
CA ASP A 95 -9.10 1.13 -12.78
C ASP A 95 -8.57 2.56 -12.64
N ILE A 96 -8.95 3.26 -11.57
CA ILE A 96 -8.56 4.67 -11.35
C ILE A 96 -7.06 4.79 -11.04
N SER A 97 -6.45 3.79 -10.42
CA SER A 97 -5.03 3.84 -10.06
C SER A 97 -4.09 3.90 -11.26
N SER A 98 -4.57 3.53 -12.44
CA SER A 98 -3.82 3.62 -13.70
C SER A 98 -3.97 4.99 -14.41
N MET A 99 -4.82 5.88 -13.89
CA MET A 99 -5.11 7.17 -14.53
C MET A 99 -3.91 8.12 -14.46
N GLY A 100 -3.61 8.73 -15.60
CA GLY A 100 -2.61 9.79 -15.67
C GLY A 100 -3.17 11.14 -15.22
N TRP A 101 -2.25 12.08 -15.01
CA TRP A 101 -2.58 13.48 -14.73
C TRP A 101 -3.59 14.08 -15.70
N LEU A 102 -3.44 13.76 -16.99
CA LEU A 102 -4.30 14.27 -18.05
C LEU A 102 -5.73 13.71 -17.95
N ASP A 103 -5.89 12.45 -17.55
CA ASP A 103 -7.20 11.82 -17.40
C ASP A 103 -7.97 12.47 -16.24
N LEU A 104 -7.29 12.68 -15.10
CA LEU A 104 -7.85 13.39 -13.95
C LEU A 104 -8.27 14.83 -14.32
N ALA A 105 -7.45 15.52 -15.10
CA ALA A 105 -7.74 16.87 -15.56
C ALA A 105 -8.96 16.95 -16.50
N HIS A 106 -9.22 15.89 -17.29
CA HIS A 106 -10.41 15.78 -18.12
C HIS A 106 -11.68 15.49 -17.31
N MET A 107 -11.56 14.72 -16.23
CA MET A 107 -12.66 14.43 -15.32
C MET A 107 -13.06 15.63 -14.46
N TYR A 108 -12.12 16.54 -14.18
CA TYR A 108 -12.33 17.66 -13.28
C TYR A 108 -13.41 18.64 -13.77
N PRO A 109 -14.42 18.97 -12.93
CA PRO A 109 -15.43 19.96 -13.28
C PRO A 109 -14.81 21.33 -13.60
N GLY A 110 -14.99 21.79 -14.84
CA GLY A 110 -14.40 23.05 -15.31
C GLY A 110 -13.03 22.90 -15.98
N GLY A 111 -12.57 21.66 -16.20
CA GLY A 111 -11.49 21.32 -17.12
C GLY A 111 -10.07 21.53 -16.59
N ALA A 112 -9.10 21.24 -17.46
CA ALA A 112 -7.69 21.10 -17.10
C ALA A 112 -7.02 22.38 -16.57
N GLU A 113 -7.51 23.57 -16.91
CA GLU A 113 -6.98 24.83 -16.36
C GLU A 113 -7.35 25.01 -14.89
N ARG A 114 -8.64 24.83 -14.54
CA ARG A 114 -9.10 24.93 -13.16
C ARG A 114 -8.52 23.84 -12.28
N PHE A 115 -8.38 22.63 -12.83
CA PHE A 115 -7.70 21.53 -12.16
C PHE A 115 -6.28 21.92 -11.76
N ARG A 116 -5.49 22.46 -12.70
CA ARG A 116 -4.11 22.90 -12.43
C ARG A 116 -4.05 24.01 -11.39
N SER A 117 -4.89 25.06 -11.51
CA SER A 117 -4.88 26.16 -10.55
C SER A 117 -5.30 25.71 -9.15
N GLY A 118 -6.37 24.92 -9.04
CA GLY A 118 -6.86 24.41 -7.76
C GLY A 118 -5.88 23.44 -7.11
N TRP A 119 -5.20 22.61 -7.91
CA TRP A 119 -4.16 21.74 -7.41
C TRP A 119 -2.95 22.51 -6.86
N THR A 120 -2.50 23.55 -7.56
CA THR A 120 -1.40 24.41 -7.08
C THR A 120 -1.77 25.07 -5.76
N GLU A 121 -2.95 25.68 -5.66
CA GLU A 121 -3.45 26.29 -4.43
C GLU A 121 -3.53 25.29 -3.27
N PHE A 122 -4.07 24.08 -3.55
CA PHE A 122 -4.13 23.01 -2.57
C PHE A 122 -2.73 22.61 -2.09
N ARG A 123 -1.76 22.37 -2.99
CA ARG A 123 -0.39 22.01 -2.62
C ARG A 123 0.30 23.09 -1.79
N GLU A 124 0.10 24.36 -2.14
CA GLU A 124 0.67 25.49 -1.39
C GLU A 124 0.12 25.59 0.03
N SER A 125 -1.10 25.10 0.26
CA SER A 125 -1.72 25.03 1.60
C SER A 125 -1.26 23.84 2.44
N MET A 126 -0.49 22.91 1.86
CA MET A 126 -0.05 21.67 2.50
C MET A 126 1.44 21.72 2.88
N PRO A 127 1.87 20.96 3.90
CA PRO A 127 3.29 20.81 4.21
C PRO A 127 4.08 20.30 2.99
N PRO A 128 5.32 20.78 2.77
CA PRO A 128 6.10 20.44 1.58
C PRO A 128 6.44 18.95 1.46
N ASP A 129 6.59 18.25 2.60
CA ASP A 129 6.97 16.83 2.66
C ASP A 129 5.77 15.91 2.97
N ALA A 130 4.62 16.20 2.36
CA ALA A 130 3.44 15.37 2.55
C ALA A 130 3.67 13.94 2.03
N LYS A 131 3.76 12.97 2.96
CA LYS A 131 3.87 11.55 2.63
C LYS A 131 2.58 11.05 1.98
N PRO A 132 2.66 10.08 1.06
CA PRO A 132 1.47 9.47 0.47
C PRO A 132 0.58 8.83 1.54
N GLY A 133 -0.72 9.07 1.42
CA GLY A 133 -1.75 8.55 2.31
C GLY A 133 -2.30 7.19 1.87
N PRO A 134 -3.49 6.81 2.37
CA PRO A 134 -4.19 5.64 1.88
C PRO A 134 -4.58 5.82 0.40
N ARG A 135 -4.59 4.71 -0.36
CA ARG A 135 -5.05 4.68 -1.75
C ARG A 135 -6.57 4.57 -1.83
N MET A 136 -7.21 4.07 -0.77
CA MET A 136 -8.65 3.94 -0.68
C MET A 136 -9.14 4.31 0.72
N ILE A 137 -10.25 5.04 0.76
CA ILE A 137 -10.98 5.36 1.99
C ILE A 137 -12.42 4.92 1.80
N ILE A 138 -12.94 4.06 2.67
CA ILE A 138 -14.34 3.63 2.67
C ILE A 138 -15.03 4.22 3.89
N VAL A 139 -16.18 4.86 3.68
CA VAL A 139 -17.08 5.33 4.73
C VAL A 139 -18.34 4.48 4.66
N ALA A 140 -18.58 3.64 5.65
CA ALA A 140 -19.66 2.65 5.64
C ALA A 140 -20.63 2.84 6.82
N ALA A 141 -21.93 2.82 6.56
CA ALA A 141 -22.96 2.90 7.60
C ALA A 141 -23.22 1.57 8.32
N ASP A 142 -22.95 0.45 7.65
CA ASP A 142 -23.02 -0.90 8.20
C ASP A 142 -21.86 -1.72 7.64
N ILE A 143 -21.20 -2.51 8.48
CA ILE A 143 -20.08 -3.38 8.06
C ILE A 143 -20.44 -4.81 8.40
N ASP A 144 -20.52 -5.65 7.38
CA ASP A 144 -20.79 -7.07 7.54
C ASP A 144 -19.69 -7.73 8.39
N PRO A 145 -20.01 -8.47 9.45
CA PRO A 145 -19.01 -9.12 10.29
C PRO A 145 -18.06 -10.05 9.52
N SER A 146 -18.51 -10.62 8.38
CA SER A 146 -17.72 -11.52 7.55
C SER A 146 -16.53 -10.85 6.86
N VAL A 147 -16.58 -9.53 6.62
CA VAL A 147 -15.48 -8.82 5.94
C VAL A 147 -14.43 -8.26 6.89
N ARG A 148 -14.71 -8.15 8.20
CA ARG A 148 -13.76 -7.58 9.17
C ARG A 148 -12.37 -8.25 9.14
N PRO A 149 -12.25 -9.59 9.07
CA PRO A 149 -10.93 -10.23 8.95
C PRO A 149 -10.18 -9.86 7.67
N SER A 150 -10.89 -9.59 6.57
CA SER A 150 -10.28 -9.13 5.31
C SER A 150 -9.81 -7.68 5.42
N LEU A 151 -10.58 -6.81 6.08
CA LEU A 151 -10.19 -5.43 6.33
C LEU A 151 -8.89 -5.34 7.14
N ASP A 152 -8.73 -6.19 8.16
CA ASP A 152 -7.52 -6.25 8.99
C ASP A 152 -6.25 -6.44 8.15
N VAL A 153 -6.31 -7.28 7.13
CA VAL A 153 -5.19 -7.50 6.19
C VAL A 153 -4.99 -6.28 5.28
N LEU A 154 -6.08 -5.73 4.76
CA LEU A 154 -6.06 -4.64 3.78
C LEU A 154 -5.63 -3.29 4.38
N PHE A 155 -5.76 -3.06 5.69
CA PHE A 155 -5.27 -1.83 6.33
C PHE A 155 -3.78 -1.60 6.10
N SER A 156 -2.97 -2.67 6.05
CA SER A 156 -1.54 -2.57 5.72
C SER A 156 -1.26 -2.21 4.25
N SER A 157 -2.27 -2.33 3.38
CA SER A 157 -2.17 -2.13 1.93
C SER A 157 -2.72 -0.77 1.47
N GLY A 158 -2.88 0.18 2.39
CA GLY A 158 -3.35 1.54 2.08
C GLY A 158 -4.87 1.68 1.97
N LEU A 159 -5.62 0.80 2.64
CA LEU A 159 -7.06 0.96 2.87
C LEU A 159 -7.31 1.64 4.22
N GLU A 160 -8.23 2.59 4.26
CA GLU A 160 -8.76 3.18 5.49
C GLU A 160 -10.27 3.03 5.50
N VAL A 161 -10.85 2.62 6.63
CA VAL A 161 -12.29 2.43 6.74
C VAL A 161 -12.82 3.23 7.93
N HIS A 162 -13.94 3.91 7.71
CA HIS A 162 -14.67 4.62 8.74
C HIS A 162 -16.08 4.04 8.84
N GLU A 163 -16.46 3.61 10.03
CA GLU A 163 -17.82 3.22 10.35
C GLU A 163 -18.59 4.46 10.80
N ILE A 164 -19.73 4.74 10.18
CA ILE A 164 -20.57 5.87 10.53
C ILE A 164 -21.86 5.40 11.20
N ALA A 165 -22.20 6.04 12.32
CA ALA A 165 -23.40 5.71 13.09
C ALA A 165 -24.21 6.98 13.40
N MET A 166 -25.54 6.90 13.27
CA MET A 166 -26.41 8.01 13.63
C MET A 166 -26.82 7.92 15.11
N ARG A 167 -26.69 9.05 15.82
CA ARG A 167 -27.08 9.17 17.22
C ARG A 167 -28.08 10.30 17.41
N ALA A 168 -29.17 10.03 18.13
CA ALA A 168 -30.18 11.01 18.48
C ALA A 168 -29.95 11.52 19.90
N MET A 169 -29.84 12.84 20.06
CA MET A 169 -29.70 13.48 21.36
C MET A 169 -31.07 13.77 21.99
N ALA A 170 -31.10 13.97 23.31
CA ALA A 170 -32.33 14.28 24.06
C ALA A 170 -33.01 15.59 23.60
N ASN A 171 -32.26 16.50 22.97
CA ASN A 171 -32.75 17.74 22.40
C ASN A 171 -33.36 17.58 20.98
N GLY A 172 -33.48 16.35 20.46
CA GLY A 172 -34.03 16.07 19.14
C GLY A 172 -33.06 16.25 17.97
N ARG A 173 -31.83 16.74 18.22
CA ARG A 173 -30.79 16.85 17.19
C ARG A 173 -30.19 15.47 16.89
N ARG A 174 -29.84 15.25 15.63
CA ARG A 174 -29.13 14.06 15.16
C ARG A 174 -27.65 14.41 14.99
N PHE A 175 -26.80 13.47 15.35
CA PHE A 175 -25.35 13.57 15.24
C PHE A 175 -24.84 12.35 14.47
N LEU A 176 -23.81 12.58 13.66
CA LEU A 176 -23.05 11.54 12.99
C LEU A 176 -21.84 11.22 13.86
N ASP A 177 -21.77 9.99 14.34
CA ASP A 177 -20.57 9.42 14.96
C ASP A 177 -19.75 8.77 13.85
N VAL A 178 -18.44 9.04 13.82
CA VAL A 178 -17.52 8.60 12.78
C VAL A 178 -16.36 7.92 13.48
N GLN A 179 -16.24 6.60 13.28
CA GLN A 179 -15.26 5.78 13.99
C GLN A 179 -14.31 5.14 12.98
N PRO A 180 -12.99 5.40 13.05
CA PRO A 180 -12.04 4.67 12.23
C PRO A 180 -12.06 3.19 12.64
N VAL A 181 -12.17 2.32 11.65
CA VAL A 181 -12.04 0.88 11.81
C VAL A 181 -10.56 0.57 11.68
N GLY A 182 -9.94 0.20 12.79
CA GLY A 182 -8.54 -0.21 12.83
C GLY A 182 -8.39 -1.73 12.78
N PRO A 183 -7.15 -2.23 12.57
CA PRO A 183 -6.85 -3.63 12.72
C PRO A 183 -7.35 -4.08 14.10
N SER A 184 -8.25 -5.06 14.10
CA SER A 184 -8.68 -5.69 15.34
C SER A 184 -7.45 -6.40 15.88
N TYR A 185 -6.73 -5.75 16.80
CA TYR A 185 -5.81 -6.47 17.67
C TYR A 185 -6.67 -7.49 18.40
N TRP A 186 -6.69 -8.71 17.87
CA TRP A 186 -7.16 -9.87 18.57
C TRP A 186 -6.44 -9.85 19.89
N SER A 187 -7.08 -9.35 20.96
CA SER A 187 -6.52 -9.47 22.29
C SER A 187 -6.52 -10.97 22.53
N PRO A 188 -5.36 -11.67 22.44
CA PRO A 188 -5.35 -13.09 22.70
C PRO A 188 -5.66 -13.16 24.17
N ASN A 189 -6.82 -13.72 24.52
CA ASN A 189 -7.21 -13.88 25.91
C ASN A 189 -6.01 -14.52 26.66
N PRO A 190 -5.33 -13.80 27.57
CA PRO A 190 -4.09 -14.30 28.19
C PRO A 190 -4.36 -15.54 29.03
N ALA A 191 -5.62 -15.84 29.35
CA ALA A 191 -6.06 -17.08 29.96
C ALA A 191 -5.87 -18.32 29.06
N LEU A 192 -5.83 -18.15 27.73
CA LEU A 192 -5.59 -19.25 26.77
C LEU A 192 -4.09 -19.54 26.57
N MET A 193 -3.20 -18.57 26.81
CA MET A 193 -1.74 -18.79 26.71
C MET A 193 -1.14 -19.51 27.92
N ARG A 194 -1.88 -19.65 29.03
CA ARG A 194 -1.43 -20.38 30.22
C ARG A 194 -1.74 -21.88 30.17
N ALA A 195 -2.43 -22.35 29.13
CA ALA A 195 -2.69 -23.76 28.91
C ALA A 195 -2.01 -24.23 27.62
N ARG A 196 -1.02 -25.13 27.77
CA ARG A 196 -0.33 -25.93 26.74
C ARG A 196 0.99 -25.36 26.23
N HIS A 197 2.02 -25.48 27.07
CA HIS A 197 3.31 -25.90 26.53
C HIS A 197 3.18 -27.32 25.94
N SER A 198 3.78 -27.50 24.76
CA SER A 198 4.17 -28.79 24.17
C SER A 198 3.12 -29.58 23.38
N ARG A 199 2.73 -29.05 22.22
CA ARG A 199 2.69 -29.85 20.98
C ARG A 199 2.76 -28.91 19.78
N ARG A 200 3.84 -29.00 18.99
CA ARG A 200 3.88 -28.36 17.67
C ARG A 200 2.67 -28.85 16.87
N PRO A 201 1.86 -27.98 16.26
CA PRO A 201 0.83 -28.41 15.34
C PRO A 201 1.53 -29.12 14.18
N ARG A 202 1.22 -30.41 14.00
CA ARG A 202 1.54 -31.13 12.77
C ARG A 202 0.26 -31.15 11.96
N LEU A 203 0.34 -30.69 10.72
CA LEU A 203 -0.69 -30.94 9.71
C LEU A 203 -0.75 -32.46 9.53
N SER A 204 -1.78 -33.10 10.10
CA SER A 204 -2.14 -34.46 9.72
C SER A 204 -2.67 -34.38 8.30
N GLN A 205 -1.81 -34.63 7.33
CA GLN A 205 -2.27 -34.96 5.98
C GLN A 205 -3.19 -36.18 6.13
N TYR A 206 -4.36 -36.09 5.51
CA TYR A 206 -5.35 -37.15 5.48
C TYR A 206 -4.69 -38.47 5.10
N SER A 207 -4.66 -39.41 6.03
CA SER A 207 -4.45 -40.82 5.70
C SER A 207 -5.78 -41.28 5.11
N THR A 208 -5.82 -41.56 3.81
CA THR A 208 -6.81 -42.46 3.22
C THR A 208 -6.54 -43.84 3.78
N ASP A 209 -7.06 -44.11 4.97
CA ASP A 209 -7.21 -45.46 5.50
C ASP A 209 -8.70 -45.80 5.38
N ASP A 210 -9.01 -46.65 4.41
CA ASP A 210 -10.33 -47.24 4.22
C ASP A 210 -10.73 -47.93 5.53
N GLY A 211 -11.81 -47.43 6.13
CA GLY A 211 -12.26 -47.85 7.45
C GLY A 211 -12.52 -49.34 7.54
N ARG A 212 -11.69 -50.05 8.32
CA ARG A 212 -12.11 -51.27 9.02
C ARG A 212 -12.41 -50.91 10.46
N ILE A 213 -13.66 -50.58 10.75
CA ILE A 213 -14.17 -50.48 12.11
C ILE A 213 -14.51 -51.90 12.57
N GLU A 214 -13.61 -52.54 13.33
CA GLU A 214 -13.95 -53.78 14.05
C GLU A 214 -14.70 -53.42 15.34
N GLY A 215 -16.02 -53.63 15.33
CA GLY A 215 -16.86 -53.61 16.54
C GLY A 215 -16.80 -54.93 17.30
N PRO A 216 -17.09 -54.94 18.62
CA PRO A 216 -16.95 -56.13 19.46
C PRO A 216 -18.08 -57.15 19.22
N SER A 217 -17.69 -58.43 19.12
CA SER A 217 -18.54 -59.59 18.83
C SER A 217 -19.51 -59.98 19.96
N ALA A 218 -20.73 -60.38 19.59
CA ALA A 218 -21.54 -61.38 20.30
C ALA A 218 -22.51 -62.11 19.32
N PRO A 219 -22.92 -63.37 19.61
CA PRO A 219 -23.29 -64.36 18.60
C PRO A 219 -24.81 -64.57 18.44
N GLY A 220 -25.26 -64.98 17.24
CA GLY A 220 -26.66 -65.39 17.05
C GLY A 220 -27.05 -65.71 15.60
N SER A 221 -27.16 -67.01 15.33
CA SER A 221 -27.62 -67.69 14.11
C SER A 221 -28.92 -67.17 13.49
N THR A 222 -29.02 -67.10 12.16
CA THR A 222 -29.85 -67.98 11.27
C THR A 222 -30.14 -67.31 9.91
N ALA A 223 -29.87 -68.04 8.83
CA ALA A 223 -30.49 -67.84 7.52
C ALA A 223 -31.85 -68.58 7.49
N PRO A 224 -32.80 -68.21 6.61
CA PRO A 224 -32.87 -68.95 5.33
C PRO A 224 -33.30 -68.13 4.09
N GLU A 225 -32.69 -68.51 2.95
CA GLU A 225 -33.15 -68.79 1.57
C GLU A 225 -34.45 -68.20 0.94
N PRO A 226 -34.56 -68.24 -0.42
CA PRO A 226 -35.02 -67.14 -1.27
C PRO A 226 -36.38 -67.39 -1.94
N GLN A 227 -36.95 -66.35 -2.55
CA GLN A 227 -37.97 -66.51 -3.59
C GLN A 227 -37.67 -65.63 -4.80
N GLN A 228 -37.57 -66.31 -5.94
CA GLN A 228 -37.49 -65.78 -7.30
C GLN A 228 -38.88 -65.32 -7.74
N ASP A 229 -38.95 -64.26 -8.55
CA ASP A 229 -39.86 -64.23 -9.69
C ASP A 229 -39.23 -63.43 -10.84
N GLU A 230 -39.21 -64.07 -12.01
CA GLU A 230 -38.74 -63.59 -13.30
C GLU A 230 -39.64 -62.48 -13.86
N SER A 231 -39.08 -61.51 -14.59
CA SER A 231 -39.31 -61.40 -16.05
C SER A 231 -38.58 -60.23 -16.73
N ASP A 232 -37.82 -60.63 -17.75
CA ASP A 232 -37.50 -60.00 -19.03
C ASP A 232 -36.69 -58.69 -19.18
N VAL A 233 -35.60 -58.87 -19.93
CA VAL A 233 -34.68 -57.88 -20.52
C VAL A 233 -34.92 -57.87 -22.04
N PRO A 234 -34.78 -56.72 -22.72
CA PRO A 234 -33.81 -56.66 -23.83
C PRO A 234 -32.95 -55.39 -23.75
N ALA A 235 -31.63 -55.53 -23.61
CA ALA A 235 -30.62 -55.51 -24.68
C ALA A 235 -29.98 -54.12 -24.90
N GLN A 236 -28.74 -53.98 -24.41
CA GLN A 236 -27.81 -52.89 -24.76
C GLN A 236 -27.27 -53.06 -26.19
N PRO A 237 -26.90 -51.94 -26.83
CA PRO A 237 -25.67 -51.90 -27.60
C PRO A 237 -24.64 -50.91 -27.02
N ALA A 238 -23.39 -51.23 -27.34
CA ALA A 238 -22.16 -50.70 -26.80
C ALA A 238 -21.84 -49.23 -27.18
N ALA A 239 -20.96 -48.65 -26.37
CA ALA A 239 -20.31 -47.36 -26.58
C ALA A 239 -19.35 -47.35 -27.79
N PRO A 240 -19.23 -46.23 -28.52
CA PRO A 240 -18.11 -45.98 -29.40
C PRO A 240 -17.01 -45.16 -28.70
N LYS A 241 -15.78 -45.46 -29.12
CA LYS A 241 -14.51 -44.81 -28.80
C LYS A 241 -14.26 -43.71 -29.85
N VAL A 242 -13.94 -42.47 -29.43
CA VAL A 242 -13.40 -41.38 -30.29
C VAL A 242 -12.48 -40.55 -29.36
N GLU A 243 -11.18 -40.77 -29.35
CA GLU A 243 -10.14 -40.25 -30.28
C GLU A 243 -9.87 -38.75 -30.10
N GLU A 244 -8.68 -38.50 -29.55
CA GLU A 244 -8.09 -37.23 -29.15
C GLU A 244 -7.69 -36.42 -30.39
N GLN A 245 -8.27 -35.22 -30.56
CA GLN A 245 -7.85 -34.27 -31.60
C GLN A 245 -7.68 -32.86 -31.03
N GLN A 246 -6.44 -32.39 -31.14
CA GLN A 246 -5.99 -31.01 -30.95
C GLN A 246 -6.65 -30.07 -31.98
N MET A 247 -7.20 -28.95 -31.53
CA MET A 247 -7.56 -27.77 -32.34
C MET A 247 -7.12 -26.55 -31.52
N ARG A 248 -6.01 -25.86 -31.82
CA ARG A 248 -5.70 -24.92 -32.92
C ARG A 248 -6.71 -23.76 -33.05
N SER A 249 -6.21 -22.58 -32.73
CA SER A 249 -6.87 -21.26 -32.69
C SER A 249 -7.43 -20.80 -34.05
N PRO A 250 -8.50 -19.98 -34.08
CA PRO A 250 -8.88 -19.25 -35.27
C PRO A 250 -8.25 -17.85 -35.31
N LYS A 251 -7.76 -17.51 -36.51
CA LYS A 251 -7.26 -16.21 -36.97
C LYS A 251 -8.44 -15.39 -37.51
N GLN A 252 -8.53 -14.10 -37.20
CA GLN A 252 -9.40 -13.17 -37.95
C GLN A 252 -8.68 -11.83 -38.17
N GLU A 253 -8.99 -11.25 -39.32
CA GLU A 253 -8.15 -10.44 -40.20
C GLU A 253 -8.10 -8.94 -39.90
N ASP A 254 -7.06 -8.33 -40.48
CA ASP A 254 -6.73 -6.91 -40.58
C ASP A 254 -7.88 -6.00 -41.07
N ARG A 255 -8.08 -4.89 -40.36
CA ARG A 255 -8.43 -3.59 -40.96
C ARG A 255 -7.54 -2.50 -40.35
N ILE A 256 -6.56 -2.08 -41.13
CA ILE A 256 -5.76 -0.86 -40.93
C ILE A 256 -6.54 0.34 -41.49
N VAL A 257 -6.64 1.45 -40.73
CA VAL A 257 -6.33 2.84 -41.16
C VAL A 257 -6.20 3.74 -39.91
N GLY A 258 -5.06 4.44 -39.77
CA GLY A 258 -4.95 5.69 -38.98
C GLY A 258 -3.83 5.77 -37.94
N GLY A 259 -2.57 5.61 -38.33
CA GLY A 259 -1.42 5.67 -37.42
C GLY A 259 -0.93 7.09 -37.11
N ILE A 260 -0.64 7.35 -35.84
CA ILE A 260 0.50 8.17 -35.40
C ILE A 260 1.25 7.33 -34.38
N HIS A 261 2.51 7.03 -34.69
CA HIS A 261 3.44 6.20 -33.92
C HIS A 261 4.33 7.12 -33.08
N TYR A 262 4.31 6.96 -31.76
CA TYR A 262 5.30 7.60 -30.87
C TYR A 262 6.57 6.74 -30.83
N PRO A 263 7.75 7.30 -31.07
CA PRO A 263 9.00 6.55 -30.99
C PRO A 263 9.37 6.28 -29.52
N GLN A 264 9.50 5.00 -29.20
CA GLN A 264 10.28 4.50 -28.07
C GLN A 264 11.75 4.52 -28.48
N VAL A 265 12.59 5.35 -27.84
CA VAL A 265 14.04 5.28 -28.04
C VAL A 265 14.79 5.55 -26.73
N TYR A 266 15.48 4.51 -26.28
CA TYR A 266 16.62 4.51 -25.38
C TYR A 266 17.70 5.47 -25.87
N ALA A 267 18.31 6.25 -24.99
CA ALA A 267 19.51 7.02 -25.31
C ALA A 267 20.72 6.46 -24.54
N VAL A 268 21.55 5.70 -25.26
CA VAL A 268 23.01 5.77 -25.11
C VAL A 268 23.53 6.49 -26.37
N GLY A 269 24.50 7.39 -26.19
CA GLY A 269 24.93 8.44 -27.12
C GLY A 269 25.32 8.01 -28.54
N ASP A 270 25.62 8.90 -29.48
CA ASP A 270 25.93 10.32 -29.38
C ASP A 270 25.81 10.97 -30.79
N THR A 271 25.86 12.31 -30.83
CA THR A 271 26.09 13.24 -31.98
C THR A 271 24.96 13.58 -32.96
N VAL A 272 24.54 14.86 -32.89
CA VAL A 272 23.87 15.62 -33.95
C VAL A 272 24.92 16.45 -34.68
N VAL A 273 24.90 16.38 -36.01
CA VAL A 273 25.71 17.18 -36.93
C VAL A 273 25.12 18.59 -37.02
N ALA A 274 25.87 19.61 -36.60
CA ALA A 274 25.64 21.00 -36.98
C ALA A 274 26.70 21.41 -38.01
N GLN A 275 26.25 21.93 -39.15
CA GLN A 275 27.11 22.46 -40.21
C GLN A 275 27.71 23.82 -39.83
N GLY A 276 29.03 23.92 -39.99
CA GLY A 276 29.74 25.12 -40.46
C GLY A 276 30.38 26.02 -39.41
N PHE A 277 31.70 25.91 -39.21
CA PHE A 277 32.73 26.92 -39.55
C PHE A 277 34.15 26.32 -39.39
N ASP A 278 35.09 26.84 -40.18
CA ASP A 278 36.40 26.37 -40.68
C ASP A 278 37.52 25.84 -39.72
N LYS A 279 38.21 24.78 -40.22
CA LYS A 279 39.68 24.48 -40.34
C LYS A 279 40.65 24.39 -39.14
N LYS A 280 41.23 23.18 -38.95
CA LYS A 280 42.60 22.69 -39.34
C LYS A 280 42.88 21.35 -38.60
N GLN A 281 43.13 20.22 -39.31
CA GLN A 281 44.45 19.53 -39.48
C GLN A 281 45.19 19.31 -38.13
N GLU A 282 45.52 18.09 -37.68
CA GLU A 282 46.28 17.01 -38.33
C GLU A 282 46.19 15.65 -37.59
N GLU A 283 46.24 14.57 -38.39
CA GLU A 283 46.93 13.27 -38.22
C GLU A 283 46.48 12.18 -37.20
N GLU A 284 46.06 11.04 -37.77
CA GLU A 284 46.10 9.67 -37.23
C GLU A 284 47.28 8.93 -37.92
N PRO A 285 48.01 7.97 -37.31
CA PRO A 285 47.57 6.55 -37.23
C PRO A 285 48.24 5.75 -36.05
N PRO A 286 48.30 4.40 -36.01
CA PRO A 286 47.41 3.33 -36.48
C PRO A 286 46.93 2.36 -35.37
N ALA A 287 46.00 1.47 -35.70
CA ALA A 287 45.49 0.38 -34.88
C ALA A 287 46.51 -0.74 -34.59
N THR A 288 46.51 -1.27 -33.36
CA THR A 288 46.97 -2.63 -33.03
C THR A 288 46.06 -3.29 -31.98
N THR A 289 45.65 -4.51 -32.28
CA THR A 289 44.78 -5.42 -31.51
C THR A 289 45.48 -6.02 -30.28
N GLY A 290 44.71 -6.24 -29.20
CA GLY A 290 45.09 -6.98 -27.99
C GLY A 290 45.63 -6.04 -26.91
N GLU A 291 45.14 -5.99 -25.67
CA GLU A 291 44.55 -7.00 -24.81
C GLU A 291 43.57 -6.27 -23.87
N HIS A 292 42.33 -6.73 -23.73
CA HIS A 292 41.44 -6.22 -22.68
C HIS A 292 41.95 -6.76 -21.35
N GLU A 293 42.76 -5.97 -20.64
CA GLU A 293 42.98 -6.12 -19.21
C GLU A 293 41.61 -5.99 -18.54
N ALA A 294 41.02 -7.14 -18.22
CA ALA A 294 39.84 -7.24 -17.38
C ALA A 294 40.23 -6.68 -16.01
N VAL A 295 39.90 -5.41 -15.77
CA VAL A 295 39.79 -4.88 -14.41
C VAL A 295 38.66 -5.65 -13.75
N GLN A 296 39.03 -6.74 -13.07
CA GLN A 296 38.18 -7.40 -12.09
C GLN A 296 37.91 -6.35 -11.01
N LYS A 297 36.78 -5.65 -11.14
CA LYS A 297 36.33 -4.69 -10.15
C LYS A 297 36.04 -5.49 -8.88
N GLU A 298 36.92 -5.32 -7.91
CA GLU A 298 36.87 -5.99 -6.61
C GLU A 298 35.48 -5.84 -5.99
N VAL A 299 35.10 -6.88 -5.24
CA VAL A 299 33.87 -6.97 -4.45
C VAL A 299 33.68 -5.68 -3.65
N PRO A 300 32.50 -5.03 -3.67
CA PRO A 300 32.31 -3.81 -2.91
C PRO A 300 32.49 -4.09 -1.41
N ALA A 301 33.40 -3.34 -0.78
CA ALA A 301 33.62 -3.39 0.64
C ALA A 301 32.37 -2.87 1.37
N VAL A 302 31.96 -3.57 2.43
CA VAL A 302 30.91 -3.11 3.34
C VAL A 302 31.32 -1.73 3.87
N LEU A 303 30.48 -0.72 3.64
CA LEU A 303 30.73 0.65 4.07
C LEU A 303 30.63 0.76 5.59
N GLY A 304 31.55 1.51 6.19
CA GLY A 304 31.66 1.69 7.64
C GLY A 304 30.97 2.93 8.16
N HIS A 305 31.05 3.11 9.48
CA HIS A 305 30.64 4.33 10.19
C HIS A 305 31.73 5.41 10.09
N ASP A 306 32.07 5.80 8.86
CA ASP A 306 33.15 6.75 8.56
C ASP A 306 32.75 7.77 7.48
N ALA A 307 33.71 8.59 7.05
CA ALA A 307 33.50 9.61 6.03
C ALA A 307 33.03 9.02 4.69
N GLU A 308 33.45 7.80 4.34
CA GLU A 308 33.02 7.13 3.11
C GLU A 308 31.56 6.68 3.23
N GLY A 309 31.15 6.17 4.40
CA GLY A 309 29.75 5.87 4.67
C GLY A 309 28.84 7.09 4.62
N LEU A 310 29.27 8.23 5.19
CA LEU A 310 28.51 9.48 5.12
C LEU A 310 28.39 9.99 3.68
N ALA A 311 29.47 9.91 2.90
CA ALA A 311 29.47 10.27 1.49
C ALA A 311 28.54 9.36 0.67
N ALA A 312 28.50 8.06 0.98
CA ALA A 312 27.59 7.12 0.33
C ALA A 312 26.12 7.46 0.62
N ILE A 313 25.77 7.74 1.89
CA ILE A 313 24.42 8.19 2.26
C ILE A 313 24.07 9.49 1.52
N ALA A 314 24.95 10.48 1.53
CA ALA A 314 24.73 11.75 0.83
C ALA A 314 24.57 11.56 -0.69
N SER A 315 25.34 10.66 -1.30
CA SER A 315 25.23 10.34 -2.73
C SER A 315 23.90 9.69 -3.09
N VAL A 316 23.34 8.84 -2.22
CA VAL A 316 22.02 8.22 -2.43
C VAL A 316 20.90 9.27 -2.32
N LEU A 317 21.04 10.21 -1.37
CA LEU A 317 20.06 11.30 -1.17
C LEU A 317 20.13 12.39 -2.25
N GLY A 318 21.29 12.58 -2.89
CA GLY A 318 21.48 13.40 -4.09
C GLY A 318 21.33 14.92 -3.89
N SER A 319 21.12 15.39 -2.66
CA SER A 319 20.96 16.81 -2.33
C SER A 319 21.30 17.08 -0.86
N ASP A 320 21.50 18.36 -0.51
CA ASP A 320 21.72 18.79 0.87
C ASP A 320 20.49 18.43 1.71
N THR A 321 20.66 17.49 2.64
CA THR A 321 19.57 16.85 3.37
C THR A 321 19.56 17.31 4.82
N PRO A 322 18.43 17.82 5.34
CA PRO A 322 18.33 18.16 6.76
C PRO A 322 18.48 16.90 7.62
N ILE A 323 19.25 17.00 8.71
CA ILE A 323 19.41 15.93 9.70
C ILE A 323 19.21 16.50 11.10
N VAL A 324 18.76 15.66 12.04
CA VAL A 324 18.48 16.07 13.41
C VAL A 324 19.32 15.24 14.38
N ALA A 325 20.15 15.90 15.17
CA ALA A 325 20.82 15.30 16.32
C ALA A 325 19.83 15.17 17.48
N VAL A 326 19.51 13.94 17.90
CA VAL A 326 18.54 13.65 18.96
C VAL A 326 19.26 13.32 20.28
N GLY A 327 19.09 14.17 21.29
CA GLY A 327 19.50 13.92 22.67
C GLY A 327 18.33 13.50 23.56
N ALA A 328 18.60 13.22 24.84
CA ALA A 328 17.58 12.73 25.78
C ALA A 328 16.39 13.70 25.97
N ASP A 329 16.66 15.00 26.05
CA ASP A 329 15.64 16.05 26.31
C ASP A 329 15.70 17.21 25.30
N SER A 330 16.48 17.08 24.23
CA SER A 330 16.64 18.14 23.23
C SER A 330 17.01 17.58 21.86
N PHE A 331 16.74 18.36 20.82
CA PHE A 331 17.20 18.08 19.46
C PHE A 331 17.86 19.32 18.87
N LYS A 332 18.80 19.08 17.95
CA LYS A 332 19.50 20.14 17.21
C LYS A 332 19.51 19.81 15.73
N GLU A 333 19.27 20.83 14.93
CA GLU A 333 19.25 20.72 13.47
C GLU A 333 20.66 20.87 12.90
N ALA A 334 20.94 20.08 11.87
CA ALA A 334 22.14 20.12 11.05
C ALA A 334 21.74 19.75 9.60
N THR A 335 22.70 19.79 8.68
CA THR A 335 22.47 19.44 7.28
C THR A 335 23.57 18.51 6.80
N LEU A 336 23.22 17.34 6.30
CA LEU A 336 24.12 16.48 5.54
C LEU A 336 24.23 17.04 4.12
N LEU A 337 25.35 17.65 3.80
CA LEU A 337 25.61 18.20 2.47
C LEU A 337 25.79 17.07 1.46
N ALA A 338 25.45 17.33 0.20
CA ALA A 338 25.58 16.37 -0.91
C ALA A 338 27.02 15.83 -1.07
N GLY A 339 28.02 16.54 -0.54
CA GLY A 339 29.43 16.11 -0.50
C GLY A 339 29.81 15.15 0.65
N GLY A 340 28.87 14.73 1.50
CA GLY A 340 29.15 13.81 2.62
C GLY A 340 29.63 14.48 3.90
N GLN A 341 29.45 15.79 4.03
CA GLN A 341 29.83 16.56 5.22
C GLN A 341 28.59 16.99 6.00
N ILE A 342 28.65 16.92 7.33
CA ILE A 342 27.62 17.43 8.21
C ILE A 342 27.91 18.90 8.49
N SER A 343 27.00 19.78 8.12
CA SER A 343 27.05 21.21 8.43
C SER A 343 26.16 21.57 9.62
N TYR A 344 26.70 22.34 10.56
CA TYR A 344 26.02 22.74 11.79
C TYR A 344 26.49 24.13 12.27
N ASN A 345 25.82 24.68 13.27
CA ASN A 345 26.16 25.97 13.92
C ASN A 345 26.42 27.14 12.95
N GLY A 346 25.66 27.22 11.85
CA GLY A 346 25.71 28.35 10.91
C GLY A 346 26.92 28.36 9.96
N GLY A 347 27.59 27.21 9.76
CA GLY A 347 28.59 27.05 8.69
C GLY A 347 29.80 26.18 9.03
N GLN A 348 29.89 25.64 10.25
CA GLN A 348 30.88 24.60 10.55
C GLN A 348 30.53 23.32 9.78
N GLN A 349 31.55 22.57 9.38
CA GLN A 349 31.40 21.34 8.62
C GLN A 349 32.38 20.29 9.14
N THR A 350 31.92 19.05 9.22
CA THR A 350 32.77 17.90 9.55
C THR A 350 32.36 16.67 8.76
N THR A 351 33.27 15.72 8.62
CA THR A 351 32.99 14.36 8.10
C THR A 351 32.88 13.34 9.24
N ASP A 352 32.94 13.78 10.50
CA ASP A 352 32.87 12.93 11.68
C ASP A 352 31.54 13.16 12.41
N ALA A 353 30.67 12.15 12.38
CA ALA A 353 29.35 12.22 13.00
C ALA A 353 29.43 12.32 14.53
N ASP A 354 30.40 11.67 15.17
CA ASP A 354 30.55 11.70 16.63
C ASP A 354 30.99 13.09 17.08
N GLN A 355 31.92 13.69 16.35
CA GLN A 355 32.34 15.07 16.58
C GLN A 355 31.18 16.06 16.44
N ALA A 356 30.32 15.88 15.42
CA ALA A 356 29.17 16.76 15.23
C ALA A 356 28.15 16.62 16.37
N ILE A 357 27.95 15.42 16.93
CA ILE A 357 27.10 15.23 18.12
C ILE A 357 27.69 15.91 19.36
N GLU A 358 29.00 15.79 19.56
CA GLU A 358 29.67 16.45 20.70
C GLU A 358 29.50 17.97 20.64
N GLU A 359 29.65 18.57 19.46
CA GLU A 359 29.48 20.02 19.27
C GLU A 359 28.01 20.49 19.38
N LEU A 360 27.05 19.68 18.92
CA LEU A 360 25.63 20.05 18.91
C LEU A 360 24.94 19.83 20.27
N LEU A 361 25.19 18.67 20.88
CA LEU A 361 24.50 18.21 22.08
C LEU A 361 25.37 18.30 23.33
N GLY A 362 26.68 18.55 23.21
CA GLY A 362 27.60 18.61 24.34
C GLY A 362 27.84 17.25 25.00
N ILE A 363 27.60 16.15 24.28
CA ILE A 363 27.76 14.77 24.76
C ILE A 363 28.70 14.00 23.84
N SER A 364 29.56 13.17 24.41
CA SER A 364 30.34 12.19 23.63
C SER A 364 29.49 10.93 23.45
N ALA A 365 28.99 10.72 22.23
CA ALA A 365 28.12 9.60 21.86
C ALA A 365 28.29 9.24 20.38
N ASP A 366 27.81 8.05 20.00
CA ASP A 366 27.84 7.55 18.62
C ASP A 366 26.89 8.35 17.73
N GLY A 367 27.45 9.20 16.87
CA GLY A 367 26.73 10.05 15.95
C GLY A 367 25.85 9.29 14.97
N TRP A 368 26.21 8.05 14.64
CA TRP A 368 25.46 7.24 13.70
C TRP A 368 24.11 6.79 14.26
N VAL A 369 23.99 6.67 15.58
CA VAL A 369 22.74 6.31 16.27
C VAL A 369 21.90 7.55 16.61
N HIS A 370 22.56 8.68 16.85
CA HIS A 370 21.93 9.91 17.33
C HIS A 370 21.44 10.84 16.21
N PHE A 371 22.08 10.85 15.05
CA PHE A 371 21.60 11.60 13.89
C PHE A 371 20.48 10.87 13.17
N ARG A 372 19.38 11.58 12.93
CA ARG A 372 18.22 11.12 12.18
C ARG A 372 18.07 11.91 10.88
N LEU A 373 17.80 11.23 9.77
CA LEU A 373 17.56 11.87 8.48
C LEU A 373 16.17 12.56 8.49
N GLY A 374 16.13 13.82 8.06
CA GLY A 374 14.92 14.64 7.93
C GLY A 374 14.38 15.20 9.24
N HIS A 375 14.03 14.34 10.20
CA HIS A 375 13.36 14.71 11.46
C HIS A 375 13.71 13.76 12.60
N ALA A 376 13.38 14.12 13.85
CA ALA A 376 13.78 13.38 15.06
C ALA A 376 13.26 11.93 15.15
N GLU A 377 12.19 11.57 14.44
CA GLU A 377 11.66 10.19 14.35
C GLU A 377 12.11 9.46 13.07
N GLY A 378 12.97 10.08 12.26
CA GLY A 378 13.51 9.51 11.03
C GLY A 378 14.51 8.37 11.26
N PRO A 379 14.94 7.68 10.18
CA PRO A 379 15.95 6.64 10.29
C PRO A 379 17.29 7.23 10.74
N SER A 380 18.06 6.47 11.52
CA SER A 380 19.41 6.89 11.88
C SER A 380 20.38 6.77 10.72
N LEU A 381 21.54 7.44 10.80
CA LEU A 381 22.62 7.22 9.84
C LEU A 381 23.09 5.75 9.86
N ALA A 382 23.10 5.10 11.03
CA ALA A 382 23.41 3.68 11.15
C ALA A 382 22.39 2.79 10.42
N GLU A 383 21.10 3.14 10.46
CA GLU A 383 20.07 2.41 9.72
C GLU A 383 20.20 2.65 8.21
N ALA A 384 20.48 3.88 7.80
CA ALA A 384 20.68 4.24 6.39
C ALA A 384 21.89 3.52 5.77
N ILE A 385 23.02 3.42 6.48
CA ILE A 385 24.19 2.71 5.96
C ILE A 385 24.00 1.20 5.91
N LEU A 386 23.23 0.63 6.85
CA LEU A 386 22.86 -0.78 6.81
C LEU A 386 22.01 -1.09 5.58
N GLU A 387 21.02 -0.25 5.25
CA GLU A 387 20.20 -0.40 4.04
C GLU A 387 21.04 -0.34 2.76
N ILE A 388 21.98 0.62 2.68
CA ILE A 388 22.90 0.72 1.54
C ILE A 388 23.79 -0.53 1.41
N ASN A 389 24.34 -1.01 2.52
CA ASN A 389 25.16 -2.23 2.53
C ASN A 389 24.36 -3.47 2.12
N GLU A 390 23.09 -3.58 2.54
CA GLU A 390 22.20 -4.67 2.12
C GLU A 390 21.90 -4.62 0.60
N GLU A 391 21.75 -3.42 0.03
CA GLU A 391 21.59 -3.25 -1.42
C GLU A 391 22.86 -3.66 -2.18
N ILE A 392 24.03 -3.22 -1.71
CA ILE A 392 25.33 -3.60 -2.27
C ILE A 392 25.52 -5.13 -2.26
N ASP A 393 25.16 -5.78 -1.15
CA ASP A 393 25.17 -7.23 -1.01
C ASP A 393 24.17 -7.94 -1.93
N ARG A 394 23.04 -7.32 -2.22
CA ARG A 394 22.03 -7.86 -3.13
C ARG A 394 22.47 -7.77 -4.58
N GLU A 395 23.00 -6.62 -4.99
CA GLU A 395 23.51 -6.41 -6.34
C GLU A 395 24.74 -7.28 -6.63
N SER A 396 25.62 -7.47 -5.64
CA SER A 396 26.78 -8.35 -5.79
C SER A 396 26.43 -9.83 -5.91
N LYS A 397 25.32 -10.29 -5.30
CA LYS A 397 24.80 -11.66 -5.45
C LYS A 397 24.00 -11.89 -6.73
N ALA A 398 23.48 -10.83 -7.33
CA ALA A 398 22.71 -10.89 -8.58
C ALA A 398 23.59 -10.92 -9.84
N ARG A 399 24.88 -10.56 -9.70
CA ARG A 399 25.92 -10.71 -10.72
C ARG A 399 26.65 -12.04 -10.56
#